data_AF-A0A1G4RLL9-F1
#
_entry.id   AF-A0A1G4RLL9-F1
#
_cell.length_a   1.000
_cell.length_b   1.000
_cell.length_c   1.000
_cell.angle_alpha   90.00
_cell.angle_beta   90.00
_cell.angle_gamma   90.00
#
_symmetry.space_group_name_H-M   'P 1'
#
loop_
_entity.id
_entity.type
_entity.pdbx_description
1 polymer ?
#
loop_
_entity_poly.entity_id
_entity_poly.type
_entity_poly.pdbx_seq_one_letter_code
_entity_poly.pdbx_strand_id
1 'polypeptide(L)'
;MLSQEHDFEEFKSQCVTHLMSLQPEFMKLYDIDSYDEWFYDHGVGAFHFKSDNERNLYFKYVDVGSFSTKDNTWKWAWDNITTPKHVSRSLEKVKAFGLENDFEQLIEGLFEGDEYTGWEMTAISAKLLNAIGSYRIPHDHLFMYFIFTNELTQAEYNDLKNKYIDCETHVSDRVAFVCQHLISNKSIGFHEAFDSHPSFDPDGDYQAWCDECEKIRLRDGEWTDNAMAFADIKVVCNQCYFEIKDRNQRD
;
A
#
# COMPACT_ATOMS: atom_id res chain seq x y z
N MET A 1 16.96 30.29 -3.66
CA MET A 1 17.24 29.99 -2.23
C MET A 1 16.32 30.79 -1.31
N LEU A 2 16.61 32.04 -0.91
CA LEU A 2 15.72 32.79 0.01
C LEU A 2 14.27 32.98 -0.48
N SER A 3 14.05 33.11 -1.81
CA SER A 3 12.69 33.17 -2.37
C SER A 3 11.99 31.81 -2.39
N GLN A 4 12.73 30.73 -2.65
CA GLN A 4 12.18 29.36 -2.71
C GLN A 4 11.82 28.83 -1.32
N GLU A 5 12.64 29.13 -0.29
CA GLU A 5 12.30 28.82 1.10
C GLU A 5 11.03 29.55 1.54
N HIS A 6 10.90 30.83 1.18
CA HIS A 6 9.68 31.60 1.45
C HIS A 6 8.47 31.00 0.72
N ASP A 7 8.61 30.63 -0.56
CA ASP A 7 7.55 30.02 -1.35
C ASP A 7 7.10 28.66 -0.77
N PHE A 8 8.05 27.85 -0.27
CA PHE A 8 7.74 26.58 0.37
C PHE A 8 7.01 26.76 1.70
N GLU A 9 7.50 27.66 2.56
CA GLU A 9 6.85 27.96 3.85
C GLU A 9 5.43 28.51 3.65
N GLU A 10 5.22 29.37 2.66
CA GLU A 10 3.89 29.86 2.30
C GLU A 10 2.97 28.72 1.82
N PHE A 11 3.46 27.87 0.91
CA PHE A 11 2.71 26.72 0.42
C PHE A 11 2.34 25.76 1.54
N LYS A 12 3.30 25.45 2.43
CA LYS A 12 3.12 24.60 3.61
C LYS A 12 2.06 25.16 4.55
N SER A 13 2.13 26.47 4.85
CA SER A 13 1.15 27.17 5.69
C SER A 13 -0.27 27.12 5.10
N GLN A 14 -0.40 27.29 3.78
CA GLN A 14 -1.69 27.15 3.09
C GLN A 14 -2.23 25.72 3.19
N CYS A 15 -1.37 24.70 3.04
CA CYS A 15 -1.76 23.30 3.17
C CYS A 15 -2.24 22.98 4.58
N VAL A 16 -1.50 23.42 5.61
CA VAL A 16 -1.89 23.23 7.03
C VAL A 16 -3.23 23.91 7.31
N THR A 17 -3.42 25.15 6.85
CA THR A 17 -4.70 25.86 6.99
C THR A 17 -5.85 25.10 6.34
N HIS A 18 -5.63 24.54 5.14
CA HIS A 18 -6.61 23.71 4.46
C HIS A 18 -6.94 22.44 5.27
N LEU A 19 -5.94 21.71 5.75
CA LEU A 19 -6.14 20.51 6.56
C LEU A 19 -6.88 20.83 7.87
N MET A 20 -6.57 21.96 8.52
CA MET A 20 -7.28 22.43 9.73
C MET A 20 -8.76 22.72 9.48
N SER A 21 -9.13 23.11 8.25
CA SER A 21 -10.55 23.28 7.86
C SER A 21 -11.22 21.95 7.53
N LEU A 22 -10.50 21.02 6.87
CA LEU A 22 -11.01 19.71 6.47
C LEU A 22 -11.22 18.77 7.66
N GLN A 23 -10.26 18.73 8.59
CA GLN A 23 -10.24 17.73 9.65
C GLN A 23 -11.49 17.76 10.56
N PRO A 24 -11.99 18.93 11.04
CA PRO A 24 -13.21 18.96 11.85
C PRO A 24 -14.44 18.47 11.09
N GLU A 25 -14.53 18.76 9.78
CA GLU A 25 -15.62 18.27 8.94
C GLU A 25 -15.58 16.75 8.80
N PHE A 26 -14.39 16.19 8.54
CA PHE A 26 -14.15 14.75 8.50
C PHE A 26 -14.53 14.06 9.83
N MET A 27 -13.99 14.55 10.95
CA MET A 27 -14.24 13.98 12.27
C MET A 27 -15.74 13.97 12.61
N LYS A 28 -16.45 15.04 12.27
CA LYS A 28 -17.89 15.17 12.51
C LYS A 28 -18.72 14.30 11.56
N LEU A 29 -18.39 14.27 10.27
CA LEU A 29 -19.13 13.51 9.26
C LEU A 29 -19.12 12.02 9.58
N TYR A 30 -17.98 11.53 10.04
CA TYR A 30 -17.75 10.11 10.30
C TYR A 30 -17.87 9.71 11.77
N ASP A 31 -18.11 10.67 12.67
CA ASP A 31 -18.23 10.44 14.11
C ASP A 31 -17.01 9.67 14.67
N ILE A 32 -15.80 10.03 14.21
CA ILE A 32 -14.56 9.28 14.46
C ILE A 32 -14.27 9.13 15.96
N ASP A 33 -14.58 10.16 16.76
CA ASP A 33 -14.37 10.15 18.21
C ASP A 33 -15.26 9.14 18.95
N SER A 34 -16.27 8.57 18.27
CA SER A 34 -17.16 7.55 18.85
C SER A 34 -16.67 6.10 18.69
N TYR A 35 -15.51 5.90 18.05
CA TYR A 35 -14.91 4.58 17.84
C TYR A 35 -13.84 4.29 18.90
N ASP A 36 -13.90 3.08 19.45
CA ASP A 36 -13.09 2.65 20.59
C ASP A 36 -11.73 2.09 20.14
N GLU A 37 -11.71 1.45 18.96
CA GLU A 37 -10.56 0.76 18.42
C GLU A 37 -10.27 1.23 16.98
N TRP A 38 -8.99 1.22 16.62
CA TRP A 38 -8.53 1.40 15.26
C TRP A 38 -7.56 0.30 14.88
N PHE A 39 -7.59 -0.08 13.61
CA PHE A 39 -6.68 -1.01 12.98
C PHE A 39 -6.28 -0.43 11.64
N TYR A 40 -5.03 -0.64 11.25
CA TYR A 40 -4.62 -0.44 9.87
C TYR A 40 -4.02 -1.75 9.38
N ASP A 41 -4.48 -2.20 8.22
CA ASP A 41 -3.95 -3.38 7.58
C ASP A 41 -3.01 -2.90 6.47
N HIS A 42 -1.71 -3.02 6.72
CA HIS A 42 -0.68 -2.67 5.74
C HIS A 42 -0.72 -3.59 4.52
N GLY A 43 -1.10 -4.86 4.68
CA GLY A 43 -1.35 -5.76 3.57
C GLY A 43 -2.48 -5.22 2.73
N VAL A 44 -3.67 -5.02 3.31
CA VAL A 44 -4.87 -4.66 2.54
C VAL A 44 -4.87 -3.21 2.02
N GLY A 45 -4.19 -2.30 2.72
CA GLY A 45 -4.22 -0.87 2.44
C GLY A 45 -5.54 -0.19 2.84
N ALA A 46 -6.17 -0.73 3.89
CA ALA A 46 -7.39 -0.18 4.48
C ALA A 46 -7.20 0.12 5.97
N PHE A 47 -7.84 1.19 6.41
CA PHE A 47 -7.90 1.62 7.80
C PHE A 47 -9.30 1.31 8.32
N HIS A 48 -9.40 0.75 9.51
CA HIS A 48 -10.64 0.25 10.09
C HIS A 48 -10.82 0.87 11.47
N PHE A 49 -11.91 1.61 11.64
CA PHE A 49 -12.41 2.03 12.94
C PHE A 49 -13.52 1.08 13.39
N LYS A 50 -13.44 0.63 14.63
CA LYS A 50 -14.40 -0.30 15.23
C LYS A 50 -14.89 0.23 16.57
N SER A 51 -16.19 0.14 16.79
CA SER A 51 -16.84 0.46 18.07
C SER A 51 -17.42 -0.80 18.70
N ASP A 52 -17.57 -0.79 20.02
CA ASP A 52 -18.17 -1.88 20.81
C ASP A 52 -19.59 -2.25 20.35
N ASN A 53 -20.32 -1.31 19.74
CA ASN A 53 -21.67 -1.52 19.21
C ASN A 53 -21.68 -2.14 17.79
N GLU A 54 -20.61 -2.83 17.38
CA GLU A 54 -20.43 -3.44 16.06
C GLU A 54 -20.50 -2.46 14.86
N ARG A 55 -20.40 -1.15 15.11
CA ARG A 55 -20.22 -0.17 14.03
C ARG A 55 -18.79 -0.28 13.49
N ASN A 56 -18.69 -0.42 12.18
CA ASN A 56 -17.42 -0.51 11.46
C ASN A 56 -17.35 0.57 10.39
N LEU A 57 -16.21 1.21 10.29
CA LEU A 57 -15.92 2.22 9.28
C LEU A 57 -14.58 1.94 8.65
N TYR A 58 -14.53 1.96 7.32
CA TYR A 58 -13.35 1.58 6.56
C TYR A 58 -12.94 2.71 5.63
N PHE A 59 -11.64 2.95 5.52
CA PHE A 59 -11.07 3.92 4.61
C PHE A 59 -9.94 3.34 3.81
N LYS A 60 -9.87 3.69 2.53
CA LYS A 60 -8.60 3.62 1.82
C LYS A 60 -7.69 4.72 2.35
N TYR A 61 -6.46 4.35 2.67
CA TYR A 61 -5.49 5.30 3.21
C TYR A 61 -4.21 5.35 2.39
N VAL A 62 -3.44 6.40 2.61
CA VAL A 62 -2.04 6.52 2.20
C VAL A 62 -1.21 6.66 3.47
N ASP A 63 -0.22 5.78 3.65
CA ASP A 63 0.82 5.95 4.66
C ASP A 63 1.70 7.11 4.17
N VAL A 64 1.70 8.22 4.89
CA VAL A 64 2.44 9.43 4.49
C VAL A 64 3.90 9.28 4.92
N GLY A 65 4.11 8.81 6.14
CA GLY A 65 5.43 8.73 6.74
C GLY A 65 5.36 8.77 8.26
N SER A 66 6.54 8.89 8.85
CA SER A 66 6.69 8.84 10.30
C SER A 66 7.68 9.88 10.82
N PHE A 67 7.40 10.40 12.01
CA PHE A 67 8.28 11.31 12.74
C PHE A 67 8.85 10.63 13.98
N SER A 68 10.19 10.55 14.07
CA SER A 68 10.91 10.06 15.25
C SER A 68 11.14 11.22 16.22
N THR A 69 10.49 11.18 17.37
CA THR A 69 10.73 12.13 18.49
C THR A 69 12.07 11.91 19.18
N LYS A 70 12.68 10.74 18.98
CA LYS A 70 13.99 10.41 19.53
C LYS A 70 15.12 11.08 18.74
N ASP A 71 15.00 11.04 17.41
CA ASP A 71 16.04 11.50 16.50
C ASP A 71 15.70 12.87 15.88
N ASN A 72 14.47 13.36 16.09
CA ASN A 72 13.92 14.56 15.45
C ASN A 72 14.00 14.51 13.94
N THR A 73 13.55 13.39 13.36
CA THR A 73 13.62 13.16 11.92
C THR A 73 12.26 12.77 11.37
N TRP A 74 11.95 13.28 10.18
CA TRP A 74 10.85 12.81 9.34
C TRP A 74 11.35 11.80 8.32
N LYS A 75 10.64 10.68 8.18
CA LYS A 75 10.86 9.68 7.13
C LYS A 75 9.60 9.51 6.30
N TRP A 76 9.70 9.75 4.99
CA TRP A 76 8.61 9.48 4.07
C TRP A 76 8.36 7.98 3.91
N ALA A 77 7.08 7.61 3.82
CA ALA A 77 6.67 6.22 3.60
C ALA A 77 7.22 5.63 2.28
N TRP A 78 7.34 6.44 1.23
CA TRP A 78 7.86 5.97 -0.06
C TRP A 78 9.34 5.55 0.00
N ASP A 79 10.11 6.09 0.95
CA ASP A 79 11.52 5.75 1.21
C ASP A 79 11.68 4.65 2.28
N ASN A 80 10.58 4.25 2.93
CA ASN A 80 10.62 3.22 3.94
C ASN A 80 10.45 1.82 3.33
N ILE A 81 11.51 1.02 3.33
CA ILE A 81 11.52 -0.32 2.73
C ILE A 81 10.51 -1.28 3.36
N THR A 82 10.12 -1.05 4.61
CA THR A 82 9.13 -1.87 5.31
C THR A 82 7.68 -1.45 5.01
N THR A 83 7.47 -0.29 4.39
CA THR A 83 6.13 0.18 4.03
C THR A 83 5.72 -0.43 2.67
N PRO A 84 4.58 -1.14 2.59
CA PRO A 84 4.11 -1.69 1.33
C PRO A 84 3.86 -0.61 0.26
N LYS A 85 4.27 -0.88 -0.98
CA LYS A 85 4.22 0.14 -2.04
C LYS A 85 2.80 0.57 -2.39
N HIS A 86 1.79 -0.28 -2.29
CA HIS A 86 0.42 0.10 -2.64
C HIS A 86 -0.18 1.17 -1.71
N VAL A 87 0.30 1.28 -0.46
CA VAL A 87 -0.13 2.34 0.48
C VAL A 87 0.71 3.61 0.41
N SER A 88 1.85 3.62 -0.29
CA SER A 88 2.73 4.78 -0.38
C SER A 88 2.93 5.31 -1.82
N ARG A 89 2.60 4.53 -2.86
CA ARG A 89 2.88 4.86 -4.27
C ARG A 89 2.25 6.18 -4.73
N SER A 90 1.12 6.57 -4.17
CA SER A 90 0.49 7.86 -4.47
C SER A 90 1.40 9.05 -4.10
N LEU A 91 2.30 8.89 -3.13
CA LEU A 91 3.27 9.92 -2.75
C LEU A 91 4.31 10.23 -3.83
N GLU A 92 4.44 9.41 -4.87
CA GLU A 92 5.24 9.78 -6.05
C GLU A 92 4.75 11.09 -6.69
N LYS A 93 3.45 11.41 -6.56
CA LYS A 93 2.92 12.72 -6.97
C LYS A 93 3.41 13.86 -6.09
N VAL A 94 3.56 13.62 -4.78
CA VAL A 94 4.11 14.60 -3.83
C VAL A 94 5.59 14.84 -4.13
N LYS A 95 6.34 13.75 -4.37
CA LYS A 95 7.75 13.82 -4.77
C LYS A 95 7.96 14.52 -6.11
N ALA A 96 7.13 14.21 -7.11
CA ALA A 96 7.16 14.88 -8.40
C ALA A 96 6.87 16.39 -8.27
N PHE A 97 5.86 16.76 -7.47
CA PHE A 97 5.59 18.16 -7.16
C PHE A 97 6.79 18.84 -6.48
N GLY A 98 7.47 18.15 -5.57
CA GLY A 98 8.72 18.62 -4.97
C GLY A 98 9.80 18.89 -6.01
N LEU A 99 10.03 17.96 -6.93
CA LEU A 99 11.01 18.09 -8.02
C LEU A 99 10.68 19.26 -8.96
N GLU A 100 9.40 19.47 -9.29
CA GLU A 100 8.95 20.56 -10.17
C GLU A 100 9.13 21.96 -9.57
N ASN A 101 9.15 22.06 -8.23
CA ASN A 101 9.19 23.33 -7.51
C ASN A 101 10.48 23.52 -6.68
N ASP A 102 11.45 22.60 -6.81
CA ASP A 102 12.70 22.57 -6.03
C ASP A 102 12.49 22.57 -4.50
N PHE A 103 11.50 21.80 -4.02
CA PHE A 103 11.23 21.64 -2.57
C PHE A 103 11.92 20.40 -2.01
N GLU A 104 13.12 20.59 -1.46
CA GLU A 104 14.02 19.52 -0.98
C GLU A 104 13.35 18.56 0.02
N GLN A 105 12.57 19.08 0.98
CA GLN A 105 11.86 18.26 1.98
C GLN A 105 10.79 17.33 1.38
N LEU A 106 10.34 17.56 0.14
CA LEU A 106 9.42 16.65 -0.56
C LEU A 106 10.16 15.58 -1.39
N ILE A 107 11.47 15.74 -1.58
CA ILE A 107 12.31 14.90 -2.43
C ILE A 107 13.21 14.00 -1.59
N GLU A 108 13.72 14.50 -0.46
CA GLU A 108 14.57 13.78 0.49
C GLU A 108 13.74 12.79 1.31
N GLY A 109 14.14 11.53 1.32
CA GLY A 109 13.39 10.46 1.99
C GLY A 109 13.42 10.52 3.52
N LEU A 110 14.51 11.02 4.08
CA LEU A 110 14.75 11.19 5.52
C LEU A 110 15.45 12.53 5.75
N PHE A 111 14.90 13.37 6.62
CA PHE A 111 15.48 14.67 6.97
C PHE A 111 15.16 15.08 8.41
N GLU A 112 15.91 16.05 8.95
CA GLU A 112 15.68 16.62 10.28
C GLU A 112 14.42 17.47 10.30
N GLY A 113 13.64 17.36 11.37
CA GLY A 113 12.42 18.12 11.56
C GLY A 113 12.09 18.33 13.03
N ASP A 114 10.89 18.83 13.26
CA ASP A 114 10.35 19.13 14.58
C ASP A 114 8.95 18.52 14.77
N GLU A 115 8.32 18.81 15.91
CA GLU A 115 6.99 18.30 16.25
C GLU A 115 5.89 18.70 15.26
N TYR A 116 6.11 19.73 14.43
CA TYR A 116 5.16 20.22 13.43
C TYR A 116 5.35 19.52 12.08
N THR A 117 6.58 19.12 11.76
CA THR A 117 6.97 18.56 10.47
C THR A 117 6.04 17.45 9.99
N GLY A 118 5.63 16.53 10.88
CA GLY A 118 4.73 15.45 10.49
C GLY A 118 3.35 15.91 10.02
N TRP A 119 2.79 16.94 10.67
CA TRP A 119 1.51 17.54 10.25
C TRP A 119 1.65 18.36 8.97
N GLU A 120 2.78 19.04 8.80
CA GLU A 120 3.07 19.81 7.59
C GLU A 120 3.14 18.90 6.35
N MET A 121 3.90 17.80 6.44
CA MET A 121 4.01 16.82 5.34
C MET A 121 2.67 16.12 5.07
N THR A 122 1.90 15.83 6.12
CA THR A 122 0.54 15.29 6.01
C THR A 122 -0.40 16.26 5.30
N ALA A 123 -0.33 17.55 5.61
CA ALA A 123 -1.17 18.56 5.01
C ALA A 123 -0.86 18.78 3.51
N ILE A 124 0.42 18.78 3.14
CA ILE A 124 0.85 18.83 1.74
C ILE A 124 0.31 17.61 0.99
N SER A 125 0.50 16.41 1.57
CA SER A 125 0.02 15.16 0.98
C SER A 125 -1.50 15.14 0.83
N ALA A 126 -2.23 15.61 1.84
CA ALA A 126 -3.69 15.72 1.82
C ALA A 126 -4.17 16.61 0.66
N LYS A 127 -3.55 17.79 0.48
CA LYS A 127 -3.88 18.71 -0.62
C LYS A 127 -3.60 18.12 -1.99
N LEU A 128 -2.41 17.56 -2.20
CA LEU A 128 -1.98 17.05 -3.51
C LEU A 128 -2.69 15.75 -3.91
N LEU A 129 -3.18 14.98 -2.93
CA LEU A 129 -3.84 13.70 -3.15
C LEU A 129 -5.37 13.75 -2.95
N ASN A 130 -5.93 14.94 -2.76
CA ASN A 130 -7.36 15.17 -2.50
C ASN A 130 -7.90 14.27 -1.37
N ALA A 131 -7.19 14.26 -0.24
CA ALA A 131 -7.63 13.51 0.92
C ALA A 131 -8.94 14.07 1.51
N ILE A 132 -9.71 13.20 2.13
CA ILE A 132 -10.94 13.53 2.87
C ILE A 132 -10.70 13.71 4.37
N GLY A 133 -9.55 13.27 4.88
CA GLY A 133 -9.18 13.38 6.29
C GLY A 133 -7.77 12.87 6.56
N SER A 134 -7.30 13.06 7.78
CA SER A 134 -6.01 12.55 8.24
C SER A 134 -6.11 11.85 9.60
N TYR A 135 -5.12 11.05 9.93
CA TYR A 135 -5.02 10.39 11.23
C TYR A 135 -3.56 10.20 11.65
N ARG A 136 -3.29 10.30 12.94
CA ARG A 136 -1.95 10.11 13.51
C ARG A 136 -1.97 9.04 14.59
N ILE A 137 -1.08 8.07 14.47
CA ILE A 137 -0.91 7.00 15.45
C ILE A 137 0.39 7.24 16.24
N PRO A 138 0.34 7.37 17.58
CA PRO A 138 1.53 7.31 18.43
C PRO A 138 2.00 5.87 18.64
N HIS A 139 3.31 5.64 18.56
CA HIS A 139 3.97 4.38 18.89
C HIS A 139 5.34 4.62 19.52
N ASP A 140 5.39 4.61 20.87
CA ASP A 140 6.60 4.90 21.65
C ASP A 140 7.23 6.25 21.24
N HIS A 141 8.41 6.25 20.64
CA HIS A 141 9.09 7.44 20.14
C HIS A 141 8.73 7.84 18.70
N LEU A 142 7.77 7.17 18.07
CA LEU A 142 7.40 7.35 16.67
C LEU A 142 5.95 7.83 16.52
N PHE A 143 5.70 8.81 15.68
CA PHE A 143 4.36 9.15 15.21
C PHE A 143 4.22 8.75 13.75
N MET A 144 3.23 7.93 13.42
CA MET A 144 2.88 7.57 12.04
C MET A 144 1.71 8.42 11.57
N TYR A 145 1.76 8.88 10.32
CA TYR A 145 0.79 9.80 9.76
C TYR A 145 0.14 9.22 8.51
N PHE A 146 -1.18 9.33 8.46
CA PHE A 146 -2.02 8.78 7.41
C PHE A 146 -2.94 9.87 6.86
N ILE A 147 -3.26 9.76 5.57
CA ILE A 147 -4.38 10.46 4.96
C ILE A 147 -5.38 9.45 4.42
N PHE A 148 -6.67 9.78 4.49
CA PHE A 148 -7.76 8.99 3.94
C PHE A 148 -8.18 9.58 2.61
N THR A 149 -8.35 8.76 1.57
CA THR A 149 -8.79 9.25 0.26
C THR A 149 -10.28 9.00 0.02
N ASN A 150 -10.80 7.86 0.49
CA ASN A 150 -12.19 7.46 0.28
C ASN A 150 -12.65 6.53 1.40
N GLU A 151 -13.91 6.65 1.79
CA GLU A 151 -14.63 5.63 2.56
C GLU A 151 -14.82 4.37 1.69
N LEU A 152 -14.76 3.21 2.33
CA LEU A 152 -15.04 1.91 1.73
C LEU A 152 -16.28 1.32 2.38
N THR A 153 -17.15 0.73 1.55
CA THR A 153 -18.19 -0.16 2.04
C THR A 153 -17.58 -1.45 2.60
N GLN A 154 -18.33 -2.17 3.44
CA GLN A 154 -17.92 -3.49 3.93
C GLN A 154 -17.58 -4.46 2.78
N ALA A 155 -18.32 -4.41 1.68
CA ALA A 155 -18.09 -5.26 0.51
C ALA A 155 -16.75 -4.91 -0.16
N GLU A 156 -16.46 -3.62 -0.37
CA GLU A 156 -15.18 -3.18 -0.94
C GLU A 156 -14.00 -3.52 -0.03
N TYR A 157 -14.14 -3.35 1.29
CA TYR A 157 -13.12 -3.77 2.25
C TYR A 157 -12.88 -5.30 2.19
N ASN A 158 -13.94 -6.11 2.13
CA ASN A 158 -13.82 -7.55 2.00
C ASN A 158 -13.16 -7.95 0.67
N ASP A 159 -13.51 -7.28 -0.43
CA ASP A 159 -12.90 -7.52 -1.74
C ASP A 159 -11.42 -7.14 -1.75
N LEU A 160 -11.03 -6.05 -1.07
CA LEU A 160 -9.62 -5.72 -0.88
C LEU A 160 -8.92 -6.78 -0.02
N LYS A 161 -9.54 -7.23 1.07
CA LYS A 161 -8.96 -8.25 1.95
C LYS A 161 -8.74 -9.57 1.23
N ASN A 162 -9.65 -9.97 0.35
CA ASN A 162 -9.52 -11.18 -0.47
C ASN A 162 -8.35 -11.13 -1.46
N LYS A 163 -7.79 -9.94 -1.73
CA LYS A 163 -6.58 -9.79 -2.55
C LYS A 163 -5.30 -10.05 -1.78
N TYR A 164 -5.36 -10.29 -0.47
CA TYR A 164 -4.19 -10.55 0.37
C TYR A 164 -4.32 -11.89 1.10
N ILE A 165 -3.18 -12.51 1.38
CA ILE A 165 -3.12 -13.77 2.13
C ILE A 165 -2.03 -13.69 3.19
N ASP A 166 -2.38 -14.11 4.40
CA ASP A 166 -1.42 -14.30 5.48
C ASP A 166 -0.60 -15.55 5.18
N CYS A 167 0.66 -15.34 4.78
CA CYS A 167 1.58 -16.41 4.50
C CYS A 167 2.22 -16.93 5.80
N GLU A 168 2.44 -18.25 5.90
CA GLU A 168 3.12 -18.83 7.06
C GLU A 168 4.62 -18.50 7.09
N THR A 169 5.21 -18.17 5.94
CA THR A 169 6.66 -17.95 5.77
C THR A 169 7.03 -16.50 5.49
N HIS A 170 6.09 -15.71 4.97
CA HIS A 170 6.29 -14.31 4.56
C HIS A 170 5.27 -13.40 5.24
N VAL A 171 5.48 -12.09 5.14
CA VAL A 171 4.46 -11.11 5.57
C VAL A 171 3.21 -11.22 4.69
N SER A 172 2.07 -10.73 5.20
CA SER A 172 0.83 -10.63 4.41
C SER A 172 1.10 -9.84 3.13
N ASP A 173 0.73 -10.42 1.98
CA ASP A 173 1.05 -9.89 0.66
C ASP A 173 -0.06 -10.29 -0.32
N ARG A 174 -0.08 -9.69 -1.51
CA ARG A 174 -1.10 -9.96 -2.52
C ARG A 174 -1.14 -11.44 -2.87
N VAL A 175 -2.34 -11.93 -3.16
CA VAL A 175 -2.56 -13.28 -3.66
C VAL A 175 -2.00 -13.41 -5.07
N ALA A 176 -1.39 -14.56 -5.31
CA ALA A 176 -0.98 -15.05 -6.61
C ALA A 176 -1.49 -16.49 -6.76
N PHE A 177 -1.63 -16.95 -7.99
CA PHE A 177 -2.20 -18.24 -8.32
C PHE A 177 -1.18 -19.10 -9.07
N VAL A 178 -0.92 -20.30 -8.55
CA VAL A 178 0.02 -21.24 -9.16
C VAL A 178 -0.60 -22.62 -9.29
N CYS A 179 -0.26 -23.39 -10.31
CA CYS A 179 -0.66 -24.81 -10.34
C CYS A 179 0.00 -25.59 -9.19
N GLN A 180 -0.68 -26.62 -8.67
CA GLN A 180 -0.16 -27.44 -7.56
C GLN A 180 1.25 -28.00 -7.83
N HIS A 181 1.57 -28.26 -9.09
CA HIS A 181 2.84 -28.87 -9.50
C HIS A 181 4.03 -27.96 -9.21
N LEU A 182 3.86 -26.64 -9.35
CA LEU A 182 4.90 -25.65 -9.09
C LEU A 182 5.24 -25.52 -7.60
N ILE A 183 4.31 -25.87 -6.70
CA ILE A 183 4.54 -25.85 -5.25
C ILE A 183 5.44 -27.00 -4.82
N SER A 184 5.21 -28.19 -5.36
CA SER A 184 5.86 -29.44 -4.92
C SER A 184 7.18 -29.74 -5.64
N ASN A 185 7.44 -29.11 -6.78
CA ASN A 185 8.57 -29.44 -7.66
C ASN A 185 9.40 -28.22 -8.05
N LYS A 186 10.57 -28.48 -8.65
CA LYS A 186 11.50 -27.49 -9.19
C LYS A 186 11.95 -27.90 -10.58
N SER A 187 12.39 -26.95 -11.39
CA SER A 187 12.87 -27.17 -12.76
C SER A 187 11.85 -27.89 -13.67
N ILE A 188 10.55 -27.62 -13.49
CA ILE A 188 9.46 -28.17 -14.33
C ILE A 188 8.89 -27.14 -15.33
N GLY A 189 9.67 -26.08 -15.57
CA GLY A 189 9.28 -24.93 -16.37
C GLY A 189 8.34 -23.97 -15.66
N PHE A 190 8.27 -22.75 -16.17
CA PHE A 190 7.51 -21.65 -15.59
C PHE A 190 6.88 -20.81 -16.71
N HIS A 191 5.58 -20.87 -16.82
CA HIS A 191 4.76 -20.03 -17.69
C HIS A 191 3.97 -19.06 -16.83
N GLU A 192 3.80 -17.83 -17.32
CA GLU A 192 3.09 -16.77 -16.61
C GLU A 192 2.10 -16.06 -17.53
N ALA A 193 1.02 -15.53 -16.95
CA ALA A 193 -0.02 -14.82 -17.70
C ALA A 193 0.51 -13.52 -18.33
N PHE A 194 1.52 -12.91 -17.72
CA PHE A 194 2.21 -11.71 -18.17
C PHE A 194 3.60 -11.68 -17.52
N ASP A 195 4.53 -10.93 -18.12
CA ASP A 195 5.88 -10.78 -17.59
C ASP A 195 5.83 -10.16 -16.18
N SER A 196 6.28 -10.93 -15.18
CA SER A 196 6.20 -10.57 -13.77
C SER A 196 7.56 -10.16 -13.22
N HIS A 197 7.58 -9.11 -12.40
CA HIS A 197 8.79 -8.64 -11.72
C HIS A 197 8.46 -8.09 -10.33
N PRO A 198 9.29 -8.34 -9.29
CA PRO A 198 9.02 -7.87 -7.93
C PRO A 198 8.89 -6.35 -7.82
N SER A 199 9.51 -5.60 -8.72
CA SER A 199 9.48 -4.12 -8.72
C SER A 199 8.27 -3.51 -9.43
N PHE A 200 7.41 -4.31 -10.05
CA PHE A 200 6.20 -3.82 -10.73
C PHE A 200 4.94 -4.34 -10.02
N ASP A 201 3.96 -3.46 -9.89
CA ASP A 201 2.64 -3.81 -9.36
C ASP A 201 1.65 -3.87 -10.55
N PRO A 202 1.26 -5.07 -11.00
CA PRO A 202 0.40 -5.25 -12.16
C PRO A 202 -1.07 -4.95 -11.84
N ASP A 203 -1.82 -4.58 -12.87
CA ASP A 203 -3.27 -4.37 -12.81
C ASP A 203 -4.07 -5.68 -12.57
N GLY A 204 -3.41 -6.85 -12.58
CA GLY A 204 -4.00 -8.17 -12.31
C GLY A 204 -3.23 -8.95 -11.25
N ASP A 205 -3.73 -10.12 -10.85
CA ASP A 205 -3.02 -11.01 -9.93
C ASP A 205 -2.01 -11.87 -10.70
N TYR A 206 -0.87 -12.17 -10.08
CA TYR A 206 0.12 -13.04 -10.70
C TYR A 206 -0.43 -14.45 -10.86
N GLN A 207 -0.21 -15.03 -12.03
CA GLN A 207 -0.65 -16.38 -12.36
C GLN A 207 0.50 -17.12 -13.03
N ALA A 208 0.80 -18.35 -12.56
CA ALA A 208 1.81 -19.19 -13.18
C ALA A 208 1.46 -20.67 -13.20
N TRP A 209 2.02 -21.38 -14.16
CA TRP A 209 1.83 -22.82 -14.35
C TRP A 209 3.06 -23.48 -14.96
N CYS A 210 3.20 -24.78 -14.79
CA CYS A 210 4.34 -25.55 -15.29
C CYS A 210 4.18 -25.98 -16.76
N ASP A 211 5.25 -26.54 -17.35
CA ASP A 211 5.27 -27.01 -18.74
C ASP A 211 4.15 -28.03 -19.05
N GLU A 212 3.81 -28.92 -18.10
CA GLU A 212 2.74 -29.91 -18.31
C GLU A 212 1.34 -29.29 -18.33
N CYS A 213 1.10 -28.30 -17.45
CA CYS A 213 -0.13 -27.53 -17.47
C CYS A 213 -0.25 -26.72 -18.79
N GLU A 214 0.87 -26.18 -19.29
CA GLU A 214 0.87 -25.46 -20.56
C GLU A 214 0.53 -26.37 -21.73
N LYS A 215 1.09 -27.58 -21.79
CA LYS A 215 0.75 -28.57 -22.84
C LYS A 215 -0.75 -28.87 -22.87
N ILE A 216 -1.39 -29.00 -21.71
CA ILE A 216 -2.83 -29.24 -21.62
C ILE A 216 -3.62 -28.01 -22.06
N ARG A 217 -3.25 -26.82 -21.58
CA ARG A 217 -3.88 -25.55 -21.99
C ARG A 217 -3.80 -25.33 -23.49
N LEU A 218 -2.64 -25.60 -24.11
CA LEU A 218 -2.43 -25.48 -25.55
C LEU A 218 -3.21 -26.54 -26.34
N ARG A 219 -3.29 -27.77 -25.85
CA ARG A 219 -4.09 -28.84 -26.47
C ARG A 219 -5.58 -28.50 -26.47
N ASP A 220 -6.07 -27.96 -25.36
CA ASP A 220 -7.48 -27.64 -25.18
C ASP A 220 -7.84 -26.25 -25.75
N GLY A 221 -6.83 -25.44 -26.11
CA GLY A 221 -6.96 -24.09 -26.66
C GLY A 221 -7.19 -23.00 -25.60
N GLU A 222 -7.64 -23.38 -24.40
CA GLU A 222 -7.93 -22.49 -23.27
C GLU A 222 -7.86 -23.23 -21.92
N TRP A 223 -8.13 -22.51 -20.84
CA TRP A 223 -8.32 -23.08 -19.50
C TRP A 223 -9.72 -23.69 -19.37
N THR A 224 -9.85 -24.96 -19.76
CA THR A 224 -11.08 -25.76 -19.60
C THR A 224 -11.21 -26.35 -18.20
N ASP A 225 -12.39 -26.87 -17.83
CA ASP A 225 -12.59 -27.59 -16.56
C ASP A 225 -11.58 -28.73 -16.36
N ASN A 226 -11.21 -29.43 -17.43
CA ASN A 226 -10.20 -30.50 -17.37
C ASN A 226 -8.79 -29.94 -17.09
N ALA A 227 -8.43 -28.83 -17.75
CA ALA A 227 -7.16 -28.16 -17.53
C ALA A 227 -7.06 -27.60 -16.10
N MET A 228 -8.15 -27.01 -15.61
CA MET A 228 -8.27 -26.49 -14.25
C MET A 228 -8.20 -27.60 -13.20
N ALA A 229 -8.88 -28.74 -13.43
CA ALA A 229 -8.83 -29.90 -12.55
C ALA A 229 -7.42 -30.53 -12.49
N PHE A 230 -6.69 -30.56 -13.62
CA PHE A 230 -5.31 -31.03 -13.63
C PHE A 230 -4.36 -30.06 -12.92
N ALA A 231 -4.49 -28.76 -13.20
CA ALA A 231 -3.63 -27.75 -12.62
C ALA A 231 -3.86 -27.57 -11.10
N ASP A 232 -5.09 -27.81 -10.63
CA ASP A 232 -5.51 -27.68 -9.23
C ASP A 232 -4.89 -26.43 -8.59
N ILE A 233 -5.31 -25.27 -9.10
CA ILE A 233 -4.71 -23.97 -8.79
C ILE A 233 -4.73 -23.72 -7.29
N LYS A 234 -3.59 -23.29 -6.75
CA LYS A 234 -3.36 -22.93 -5.37
C LYS A 234 -3.11 -21.43 -5.25
N VAL A 235 -3.55 -20.87 -4.13
CA VAL A 235 -3.29 -19.48 -3.75
C VAL A 235 -1.98 -19.43 -2.96
N VAL A 236 -1.10 -18.52 -3.32
CA VAL A 236 0.16 -18.22 -2.62
C VAL A 236 0.31 -16.70 -2.49
N CYS A 237 1.21 -16.22 -1.64
CA CYS A 237 1.56 -14.80 -1.61
C CYS A 237 2.51 -14.42 -2.77
N ASN A 238 2.61 -13.14 -3.14
CA ASN A 238 3.52 -12.66 -4.17
C ASN A 238 4.99 -13.08 -3.94
N GLN A 239 5.46 -13.09 -2.68
CA GLN A 239 6.82 -13.52 -2.37
C GLN A 239 7.04 -15.01 -2.68
N CYS A 240 6.12 -15.89 -2.26
CA CYS A 240 6.13 -17.29 -2.65
C CYS A 240 6.09 -17.46 -4.17
N TYR A 241 5.31 -16.66 -4.89
CA TYR A 241 5.27 -16.70 -6.35
C TYR A 241 6.65 -16.45 -6.97
N PHE A 242 7.37 -15.42 -6.53
CA PHE A 242 8.70 -15.13 -7.08
C PHE A 242 9.76 -16.16 -6.67
N GLU A 243 9.70 -16.71 -5.45
CA GLU A 243 10.56 -17.84 -5.06
C GLU A 243 10.30 -19.09 -5.93
N ILE A 244 9.03 -19.33 -6.29
CA ILE A 244 8.64 -20.39 -7.22
C ILE A 244 9.14 -20.10 -8.63
N LYS A 245 9.08 -18.85 -9.08
CA LYS A 245 9.63 -18.41 -10.37
C LYS A 245 11.12 -18.72 -10.43
N ASP A 246 11.89 -18.24 -9.46
CA ASP A 246 13.35 -18.38 -9.43
C ASP A 246 13.80 -19.83 -9.46
N ARG A 247 13.17 -20.72 -8.69
CA ARG A 247 13.54 -22.16 -8.68
C ARG A 247 13.09 -22.95 -9.92
N ASN A 248 12.33 -22.34 -10.83
CA ASN A 248 11.84 -22.96 -12.06
C ASN A 248 12.31 -22.24 -13.34
N GLN A 249 13.16 -21.22 -13.23
CA GLN A 249 13.84 -20.66 -14.38
C GLN A 249 14.71 -21.74 -15.03
N ARG A 250 14.79 -21.72 -16.37
CA ARG A 250 15.69 -22.59 -17.13
C ARG A 250 17.08 -21.96 -17.08
N ASP A 251 18.08 -22.74 -16.66
CA ASP A 251 19.50 -22.37 -16.80
C ASP A 251 19.88 -22.07 -18.25
#